data_AF-A0A536TNR5-F1
#
_entry.id   AF-A0A536TNR5-F1
#
_cell.length_a   1.000
_cell.length_b   1.000
_cell.length_c   1.000
_cell.angle_alpha   90.00
_cell.angle_beta   90.00
_cell.angle_gamma   90.00
#
_symmetry.space_group_name_H-M   'P 1'
#
loop_
_entity.id
_entity.type
_entity.pdbx_description
1 polymer ?
#
loop_
_entity_poly.entity_id
_entity_poly.type
_entity_poly.pdbx_seq_one_letter_code
_entity_poly.pdbx_strand_id
1 'polypeptide(L)' 'MSVSLKSLGIDRLSVEERLALVEDLWDSIAGESAAASLNDAQRAELDRRLADHEANPNDVVPWEDVKTSIATRLKR' A
#
# COMPACT_ATOMS: atom_id res chain seq x y z
N MET A 1 -4.25 10.06 -25.71
CA MET A 1 -4.54 8.60 -25.63
C MET A 1 -4.81 8.28 -24.18
N SER A 2 -5.99 7.78 -23.83
CA SER A 2 -6.25 7.30 -22.47
C SER A 2 -5.64 5.90 -22.32
N VAL A 3 -4.79 5.73 -21.31
CA VAL A 3 -4.29 4.40 -20.94
C VAL A 3 -5.46 3.62 -20.34
N SER A 4 -5.71 2.40 -20.82
CA SER A 4 -6.76 1.51 -20.31
C SER A 4 -6.27 0.06 -20.28
N LEU A 5 -6.90 -0.77 -19.43
CA LEU A 5 -6.59 -2.20 -19.34
C LEU A 5 -6.70 -2.90 -20.69
N LYS A 6 -7.77 -2.59 -21.45
CA LYS A 6 -8.02 -3.18 -22.79
C LYS A 6 -7.02 -2.74 -23.84
N SER A 7 -6.64 -1.45 -23.84
CA SER A 7 -5.67 -0.94 -24.82
C SER A 7 -4.26 -1.51 -24.61
N LEU A 8 -3.96 -1.95 -23.39
CA LEU A 8 -2.68 -2.58 -23.02
C LEU A 8 -2.77 -4.12 -22.97
N GLY A 9 -3.92 -4.71 -23.28
CA GLY A 9 -4.13 -6.17 -23.25
C GLY A 9 -4.10 -6.80 -21.85
N ILE A 10 -4.11 -5.99 -20.79
CA ILE A 10 -4.05 -6.44 -19.39
C ILE A 10 -5.35 -7.18 -18.99
N ASP A 11 -6.46 -6.92 -19.69
CA ASP A 11 -7.73 -7.62 -19.50
C ASP A 11 -7.69 -9.11 -19.86
N ARG A 12 -6.65 -9.54 -20.61
CA ARG A 12 -6.45 -10.95 -21.01
C ARG A 12 -5.59 -11.75 -20.03
N LEU A 13 -4.95 -11.06 -19.09
CA LEU A 13 -4.11 -11.68 -18.07
C LEU A 13 -4.98 -12.32 -16.97
N SER A 14 -4.45 -13.38 -16.36
CA SER A 14 -5.04 -13.97 -15.15
C SER A 14 -5.07 -12.96 -13.99
N VAL A 15 -5.72 -13.30 -12.88
CA VAL A 15 -5.66 -12.43 -11.68
C VAL A 15 -4.23 -12.39 -11.15
N GLU A 16 -3.55 -13.52 -11.12
CA GLU A 16 -2.19 -13.69 -10.63
C GLU A 16 -1.19 -12.88 -11.47
N GLU A 17 -1.29 -12.96 -12.79
CA GLU A 17 -0.46 -12.18 -13.72
C GLU A 17 -0.70 -10.68 -13.58
N ARG A 18 -1.94 -10.26 -13.34
CA ARG A 18 -2.25 -8.85 -13.07
C ARG A 18 -1.68 -8.37 -11.75
N LEU A 19 -1.70 -9.19 -10.71
CA LEU A 19 -1.11 -8.85 -9.41
C LEU A 19 0.41 -8.74 -9.53
N ALA A 20 1.07 -9.67 -10.22
CA ALA A 20 2.51 -9.60 -10.50
C ALA A 20 2.87 -8.33 -11.28
N LEU A 21 2.08 -7.99 -12.32
CA LEU A 21 2.28 -6.76 -13.08
C LEU A 21 2.07 -5.50 -12.23
N VAL A 22 1.12 -5.50 -11.29
CA VAL A 22 0.92 -4.39 -10.36
C VAL A 22 2.14 -4.20 -9.47
N GLU A 23 2.74 -5.29 -8.97
CA GLU A 23 3.97 -5.27 -8.17
C GLU A 23 5.15 -4.73 -8.99
N ASP A 24 5.41 -5.27 -10.19
CA ASP A 24 6.50 -4.83 -11.06
C ASP A 24 6.39 -3.33 -11.43
N LEU A 25 5.17 -2.86 -11.75
CA LEU A 25 4.93 -1.46 -12.04
C LEU A 25 5.16 -0.58 -10.82
N TRP A 26 4.77 -1.05 -9.63
CA TRP A 26 4.99 -0.32 -8.39
C TRP A 26 6.49 -0.19 -8.07
N ASP A 27 7.25 -1.25 -8.26
CA ASP A 27 8.71 -1.25 -8.08
C ASP A 27 9.41 -0.32 -9.08
N SER A 28 8.98 -0.32 -10.35
CA SER A 28 9.48 0.63 -11.35
C SER A 28 9.23 2.08 -10.93
N ILE A 29 8.00 2.39 -10.49
CA ILE A 29 7.63 3.74 -10.05
C ILE A 29 8.45 4.13 -8.81
N ALA A 30 8.64 3.22 -7.86
CA ALA A 30 9.44 3.45 -6.67
C ALA A 30 10.92 3.74 -7.01
N GLY A 31 11.47 3.04 -8.01
CA GLY A 31 12.83 3.28 -8.51
C GLY A 31 13.01 4.62 -9.24
N GLU A 32 11.99 5.06 -9.99
CA GLU A 32 11.99 6.35 -10.71
C GLU A 32 11.69 7.54 -9.78
N SER A 33 10.86 7.31 -8.77
CA SER A 33 10.57 8.25 -7.70
C SER A 33 11.79 8.34 -6.79
N ALA A 34 12.84 9.04 -7.24
CA ALA A 34 14.06 9.29 -6.48
C ALA A 34 13.71 9.47 -5.01
N ALA A 35 14.00 8.45 -4.19
CA ALA A 35 13.40 8.20 -2.88
C ALA A 35 13.00 9.51 -2.23
N ALA A 36 11.71 9.88 -2.33
CA ALA A 36 11.26 11.20 -1.92
C ALA A 36 11.65 11.34 -0.46
N SER A 37 12.69 12.13 -0.20
CA SER A 37 13.29 12.19 1.12
C SER A 37 12.20 12.72 2.03
N LEU A 38 11.82 11.92 3.03
CA LEU A 38 10.87 12.36 4.05
C LEU A 38 11.36 13.70 4.58
N ASN A 39 10.47 14.69 4.62
CA ASN A 39 10.78 15.93 5.29
C ASN A 39 10.95 15.67 6.79
N ASP A 40 11.58 16.61 7.50
CA ASP A 40 11.91 16.42 8.91
C ASP A 40 10.68 16.14 9.78
N ALA A 41 9.55 16.76 9.48
CA ALA A 41 8.30 16.53 10.21
C ALA A 41 7.75 15.10 9.99
N GLN A 42 7.84 14.59 8.77
CA GLN A 42 7.45 13.21 8.45
C GLN A 42 8.36 12.20 9.13
N ARG A 43 9.69 12.44 9.10
CA ARG A 43 10.67 11.58 9.78
C ARG A 43 10.44 11.56 11.28
N ALA A 44 10.28 12.74 11.90
CA ALA A 44 10.01 12.85 13.33
C ALA A 44 8.71 12.13 13.74
N GLU A 45 7.66 12.17 12.91
CA GLU A 45 6.42 11.44 13.20
C GLU A 45 6.61 9.92 13.11
N LEU A 46 7.39 9.42 12.15
CA LEU A 46 7.70 7.99 12.09
C LEU A 46 8.53 7.54 13.28
N ASP A 47 9.56 8.30 13.66
CA ASP A 47 10.39 8.02 14.83
C ASP A 47 9.55 7.99 16.12
N ARG A 48 8.63 8.95 16.27
CA ARG A 48 7.70 9.00 17.40
C ARG A 48 6.78 7.77 17.45
N ARG A 49 6.18 7.38 16.31
CA ARG A 49 5.31 6.20 16.24
C ARG A 49 6.04 4.90 16.51
N LEU A 50 7.29 4.80 16.05
CA LEU A 50 8.13 3.65 16.30
C LEU A 50 8.43 3.52 17.79
N ALA A 51 8.86 4.60 18.45
CA ALA A 51 9.11 4.62 19.89
C ALA A 51 7.85 4.29 20.71
N ASP A 52 6.69 4.83 20.32
CA ASP A 52 5.41 4.51 20.97
C ASP A 52 5.08 3.02 20.86
N HIS A 53 5.30 2.40 19.69
CA HIS A 53 5.05 0.98 19.48
C HIS A 53 6.03 0.09 20.24
N GLU A 54 7.32 0.46 20.28
CA GLU A 54 8.33 -0.25 21.08
C GLU A 54 8.00 -0.22 22.58
N ALA A 55 7.49 0.91 23.07
CA ALA A 55 7.03 1.05 24.45
C ALA A 55 5.71 0.30 24.72
N ASN A 56 4.83 0.19 23.71
CA ASN A 56 3.50 -0.39 23.82
C ASN A 56 3.24 -1.45 22.72
N PRO A 57 3.94 -2.59 22.74
CA PRO A 57 3.89 -3.57 21.63
C PRO A 57 2.51 -4.21 21.43
N ASN A 58 1.66 -4.18 22.47
CA ASN A 58 0.30 -4.72 22.44
C ASN A 58 -0.77 -3.67 22.09
N ASP A 59 -0.39 -2.40 21.93
CA ASP A 59 -1.30 -1.33 21.48
C ASP A 59 -1.47 -1.39 19.96
N VAL A 60 -2.08 -2.48 19.51
CA VAL A 60 -2.29 -2.81 18.09
C VAL A 60 -3.72 -3.27 17.88
N VAL A 61 -4.23 -3.08 16.66
CA VAL A 61 -5.52 -3.63 16.24
C VAL A 61 -5.28 -4.96 15.54
N PRO A 62 -5.89 -6.07 15.99
CA PRO A 62 -5.79 -7.35 15.31
C PRO A 62 -6.24 -7.26 13.84
N TRP A 63 -5.56 -8.00 12.96
CA TRP A 63 -5.87 -8.00 11.53
C TRP A 63 -7.31 -8.42 11.22
N GLU A 64 -7.85 -9.36 11.99
CA GLU A 64 -9.25 -9.80 11.85
C GLU A 64 -10.25 -8.67 12.11
N ASP A 65 -9.96 -7.78 13.07
CA ASP A 65 -10.83 -6.66 13.41
C ASP A 65 -10.79 -5.60 12.30
N VAL A 66 -9.60 -5.35 11.72
CA VAL A 66 -9.45 -4.46 10.57
C VAL A 66 -10.23 -4.99 9.36
N LYS A 67 -10.08 -6.28 9.03
CA LYS A 67 -10.84 -6.93 7.94
C LYS A 67 -12.34 -6.84 8.18
N THR A 68 -12.79 -7.12 9.39
CA THR A 68 -14.21 -7.04 9.77
C THR A 68 -14.75 -5.62 9.60
N SER A 69 -13.98 -4.61 10.01
CA SER A 69 -14.32 -3.20 9.84
C SER A 69 -14.45 -2.80 8.37
N ILE A 70 -13.50 -3.21 7.53
CA ILE A 70 -13.53 -2.94 6.07
C ILE A 70 -14.73 -3.64 5.42
N ALA A 71 -14.94 -4.93 5.68
CA ALA A 71 -16.06 -5.69 5.14
C ALA A 71 -17.41 -5.09 5.53
N THR A 72 -17.53 -4.57 6.75
CA THR A 72 -18.75 -3.87 7.21
C THR A 72 -18.99 -2.57 6.44
N ARG A 73 -17.93 -1.80 6.15
CA ARG A 73 -18.04 -0.55 5.40
C ARG A 73 -18.42 -0.78 3.93
N LEU A 74 -17.90 -1.82 3.30
CA LEU A 74 -18.17 -2.17 1.90
C LEU A 74 -19.56 -2.78 1.66
N LYS A 75 -20.28 -3.19 2.72
CA LYS A 75 -21.66 -3.69 2.65
C LYS A 75 -22.71 -2.56 2.67
N ARG A 76 -22.29 -1.31 2.84
CA ARG A 76 -23.15 -0.12 2.76
C ARG A 76 -23.09 0.48 1.38
#